data_AF-A0AAJ3LNF2-F1
#
_entry.id   AF-A0AAJ3LNF2-F1
#
_cell.length_a   1.000
_cell.length_b   1.000
_cell.length_c   1.000
_cell.angle_alpha   90.00
_cell.angle_beta   90.00
_cell.angle_gamma   90.00
#
_symmetry.space_group_name_H-M   'P 1'
#
loop_
_entity.id
_entity.type
_entity.pdbx_description
1 polymer ?
#
loop_
_entity_poly.entity_id
_entity_poly.type
_entity_poly.pdbx_seq_one_letter_code
_entity_poly.pdbx_strand_id
1 'polypeptide(L)'
;MRRPILLSALLLTACPLPYCPVRPIPPNTPKLHTKAPSSTAFAREKQSEPKLPDGDTMRIGSECITVHNQTLTLRPCRNMPNQYFERIIRNGTIRQNGQCLTQTGSNITLESCTGNRNQEWYSDGKRLCSRSANAQCWSVGQHGVRLQPRNDSPEQEVLR
;
A
#
# COMPACT_ATOMS: atom_id res chain seq x y z
N MET A 1 6.23 -1.02 -76.02
CA MET A 1 7.13 -1.93 -75.27
C MET A 1 6.41 -2.42 -74.02
N ARG A 2 6.63 -3.68 -73.64
CA ARG A 2 5.79 -4.52 -72.78
C ARG A 2 6.01 -4.27 -71.27
N ARG A 3 4.93 -4.45 -70.48
CA ARG A 3 4.83 -4.64 -68.99
C ARG A 3 5.77 -5.78 -68.49
N PRO A 4 6.17 -5.91 -67.20
CA PRO A 4 5.22 -5.98 -66.07
C PRO A 4 5.67 -5.52 -64.65
N ILE A 5 4.63 -5.52 -63.79
CA ILE A 5 4.54 -5.31 -62.35
C ILE A 5 5.22 -6.48 -61.60
N LEU A 6 6.00 -6.18 -60.56
CA LEU A 6 6.56 -7.18 -59.64
C LEU A 6 5.87 -7.08 -58.26
N LEU A 7 4.99 -8.05 -57.99
CA LEU A 7 4.62 -8.49 -56.66
C LEU A 7 5.80 -9.26 -56.04
N SER A 8 6.16 -8.99 -54.78
CA SER A 8 7.02 -9.89 -54.02
C SER A 8 6.47 -10.12 -52.63
N ALA A 9 6.38 -11.39 -52.28
CA ALA A 9 5.52 -11.97 -51.26
C ALA A 9 6.23 -12.11 -49.90
N LEU A 10 5.41 -12.07 -48.84
CA LEU A 10 5.77 -12.53 -47.50
C LEU A 10 6.25 -13.98 -47.53
N LEU A 11 7.40 -14.25 -46.90
CA LEU A 11 7.86 -15.60 -46.57
C LEU A 11 7.80 -15.79 -45.05
N LEU A 12 6.81 -16.58 -44.62
CA LEU A 12 6.73 -17.19 -43.30
C LEU A 12 7.75 -18.34 -43.23
N THR A 13 8.76 -18.22 -42.38
CA THR A 13 9.70 -19.31 -42.07
C THR A 13 9.15 -20.15 -40.92
N ALA A 14 8.54 -21.28 -41.26
CA ALA A 14 8.26 -22.37 -40.33
C ALA A 14 9.52 -23.24 -40.19
N CYS A 15 10.04 -23.41 -38.97
CA CYS A 15 11.11 -24.37 -38.68
C CYS A 15 10.50 -25.64 -38.06
N PRO A 16 10.69 -26.82 -38.66
CA PRO A 16 10.19 -28.08 -38.12
C PRO A 16 11.13 -28.63 -37.04
N LEU A 17 10.58 -29.07 -35.90
CA LEU A 17 11.29 -29.92 -34.94
C LEU A 17 11.22 -31.38 -35.40
N PRO A 18 12.33 -32.11 -35.36
CA PRO A 18 12.24 -33.55 -35.17
C PRO A 18 13.17 -34.10 -34.07
N TYR A 19 12.52 -34.78 -33.12
CA TYR A 19 12.92 -36.04 -32.47
C TYR A 19 14.19 -36.09 -31.61
N CYS A 20 13.99 -36.17 -30.29
CA CYS A 20 14.94 -36.73 -29.33
C CYS A 20 14.97 -38.27 -29.42
N PRO A 21 16.14 -38.93 -29.52
CA PRO A 21 16.23 -40.39 -29.56
C PRO A 21 16.04 -41.02 -28.17
N VAL A 22 15.17 -42.03 -28.10
CA VAL A 22 14.95 -42.89 -26.93
C VAL A 22 16.11 -43.90 -26.83
N ARG A 23 16.84 -43.90 -25.70
CA ARG A 23 17.84 -44.93 -25.39
C ARG A 23 17.17 -46.26 -25.00
N PRO A 24 17.63 -47.42 -25.52
CA PRO A 24 17.12 -48.72 -25.10
C PRO A 24 17.54 -49.08 -23.66
N ILE A 25 16.61 -49.65 -22.90
CA ILE A 25 16.78 -50.19 -21.54
C ILE A 25 17.26 -51.66 -21.65
N PRO A 26 18.28 -52.11 -20.89
CA PRO A 26 18.76 -53.48 -20.94
C PRO A 26 17.73 -54.49 -20.40
N PRO A 27 17.62 -55.70 -21.00
CA PRO A 27 16.67 -56.71 -20.57
C PRO A 27 17.29 -57.50 -19.43
N ASN A 28 16.66 -57.43 -18.26
CA ASN A 28 16.48 -58.53 -17.29
C ASN A 28 16.22 -57.92 -15.90
N THR A 29 14.94 -57.81 -15.54
CA THR A 29 14.46 -58.11 -14.17
C THR A 29 12.91 -58.09 -14.15
N PRO A 30 12.28 -58.89 -13.27
CA PRO A 30 10.91 -59.40 -13.47
C PRO A 30 9.80 -58.40 -13.13
N LYS A 31 8.68 -58.48 -13.86
CA LYS A 31 7.45 -57.72 -13.59
C LYS A 31 6.87 -58.09 -12.23
N LEU A 32 6.63 -57.10 -11.37
CA LEU A 32 5.78 -57.22 -10.18
C LEU A 32 4.70 -56.13 -10.17
N HIS A 33 3.50 -56.55 -9.77
CA HIS A 33 2.21 -55.87 -9.91
C HIS A 33 2.12 -54.43 -9.37
N THR A 34 1.45 -53.59 -10.17
CA THR A 34 0.53 -52.49 -9.84
C THR A 34 0.53 -51.95 -8.40
N LYS A 35 0.98 -50.70 -8.24
CA LYS A 35 0.29 -49.59 -7.53
C LYS A 35 1.08 -48.29 -7.77
N ALA A 36 0.40 -47.27 -8.29
CA ALA A 36 0.95 -45.93 -8.43
C ALA A 36 1.22 -45.29 -7.04
N PRO A 37 2.22 -44.41 -6.94
CA PRO A 37 2.03 -43.22 -6.10
C PRO A 37 2.41 -41.92 -6.81
N SER A 38 1.47 -40.98 -6.67
CA SER A 38 1.55 -39.52 -6.63
C SER A 38 2.78 -38.82 -7.19
N SER A 39 2.51 -38.06 -8.26
CA SER A 39 3.19 -36.82 -8.60
C SER A 39 3.22 -35.88 -7.38
N THR A 40 4.40 -35.66 -6.81
CA THR A 40 4.67 -34.48 -5.98
C THR A 40 4.79 -33.28 -6.91
N ALA A 41 3.64 -32.66 -7.18
CA ALA A 41 3.59 -31.35 -7.81
C ALA A 41 4.34 -30.34 -6.92
N PHE A 42 5.32 -29.66 -7.51
CA PHE A 42 5.89 -28.44 -6.95
C PHE A 42 4.77 -27.41 -6.80
N ALA A 43 4.22 -27.30 -5.59
CA ALA A 43 3.32 -26.21 -5.25
C ALA A 43 4.16 -24.93 -5.27
N ARG A 44 4.02 -24.15 -6.34
CA ARG A 44 4.49 -22.77 -6.41
C ARG A 44 3.73 -21.99 -5.35
N GLU A 45 4.35 -21.79 -4.19
CA GLU A 45 3.85 -20.94 -3.13
C GLU A 45 3.58 -19.56 -3.75
N LYS A 46 2.29 -19.22 -3.85
CA LYS A 46 1.83 -17.95 -4.40
C LYS A 46 2.26 -16.90 -3.39
N GLN A 47 3.42 -16.27 -3.62
CA GLN A 47 3.89 -15.13 -2.82
C GLN A 47 2.72 -14.15 -2.70
N SER A 48 2.20 -14.01 -1.49
CA SER A 48 1.12 -13.09 -1.19
C SER A 48 1.61 -11.69 -1.51
N GLU A 49 0.91 -11.01 -2.41
CA GLU A 49 1.10 -9.58 -2.61
C GLU A 49 0.93 -8.89 -1.24
N PRO A 50 1.82 -7.96 -0.86
CA PRO A 50 1.72 -7.29 0.43
C PRO A 50 0.34 -6.65 0.54
N LYS A 51 -0.52 -7.14 1.44
CA LYS A 51 -1.81 -6.50 1.72
C LYS A 51 -1.49 -5.10 2.24
N LEU A 52 -1.88 -4.07 1.48
CA LEU A 52 -1.80 -2.70 1.93
C LEU A 52 -2.65 -2.56 3.21
N PRO A 53 -2.17 -1.85 4.25
CA PRO A 53 -2.97 -1.66 5.46
C PRO A 53 -4.29 -0.95 5.13
N ASP A 54 -5.29 -1.22 5.95
CA ASP A 54 -6.59 -0.56 5.83
C ASP A 54 -6.42 0.95 6.11
N GLY A 55 -7.18 1.79 5.40
CA GLY A 55 -7.15 3.25 5.51
C GLY A 55 -6.56 3.96 4.29
N ASP A 56 -6.39 5.28 4.41
CA ASP A 56 -5.94 6.16 3.32
C ASP A 56 -4.71 6.97 3.72
N THR A 57 -3.90 7.35 2.74
CA THR A 57 -2.84 8.33 2.98
C THR A 57 -3.42 9.73 3.18
N MET A 58 -2.93 10.46 4.19
CA MET A 58 -3.28 11.87 4.39
C MET A 58 -2.18 12.74 3.80
N ARG A 59 -2.52 13.63 2.86
CA ARG A 59 -1.54 14.36 2.04
C ARG A 59 -1.51 15.85 2.36
N ILE A 60 -0.30 16.41 2.38
CA ILE A 60 -0.05 17.85 2.43
C ILE A 60 0.82 18.20 1.21
N GLY A 61 0.21 18.83 0.20
CA GLY A 61 0.89 19.06 -1.08
C GLY A 61 1.30 17.74 -1.73
N SER A 62 2.59 17.60 -2.05
CA SER A 62 3.17 16.37 -2.62
C SER A 62 3.59 15.33 -1.58
N GLU A 63 3.55 15.68 -0.29
CA GLU A 63 3.99 14.83 0.81
C GLU A 63 2.83 14.12 1.49
N CYS A 64 3.16 13.03 2.17
CA CYS A 64 2.26 12.25 3.01
C CYS A 64 2.60 12.44 4.48
N ILE A 65 1.57 12.61 5.31
CA ILE A 65 1.69 12.50 6.76
C ILE A 65 2.18 11.09 7.06
N THR A 66 3.24 11.01 7.85
CA THR A 66 3.96 9.77 8.12
C THR A 66 4.27 9.70 9.60
N VAL A 67 3.93 8.57 10.21
CA VAL A 67 4.29 8.30 11.60
C VAL A 67 5.77 7.95 11.70
N HIS A 68 6.48 8.69 12.54
CA HIS A 68 7.88 8.46 12.86
C HIS A 68 8.10 8.73 14.35
N ASN A 69 8.63 7.75 15.09
CA ASN A 69 8.79 7.81 16.54
C ASN A 69 7.51 8.28 17.26
N GLN A 70 6.38 7.67 16.91
CA GLN A 70 5.03 7.96 17.46
C GLN A 70 4.49 9.37 17.17
N THR A 71 5.21 10.20 16.41
CA THR A 71 4.78 11.56 16.04
C THR A 71 4.53 11.67 14.53
N LEU A 72 3.89 12.77 14.11
CA LEU A 72 3.56 13.02 12.71
C LEU A 72 4.61 13.88 12.01
N THR A 73 5.22 13.32 10.98
CA THR A 73 6.18 13.98 10.09
C THR A 73 5.64 14.04 8.66
N LEU A 74 6.16 14.96 7.85
CA LEU A 74 5.91 14.94 6.41
C LEU A 74 7.06 14.20 5.71
N ARG A 75 6.71 13.27 4.82
CA ARG A 75 7.66 12.51 4.00
C ARG A 75 7.08 12.30 2.60
N PRO A 76 7.92 12.00 1.59
CA PRO A 76 7.43 11.56 0.29
C PRO A 76 6.47 10.37 0.43
N CYS A 77 5.39 10.39 -0.33
CA CYS A 77 4.45 9.28 -0.41
C CYS A 77 5.12 8.06 -1.05
N ARG A 78 5.18 6.94 -0.33
CA ARG A 78 5.89 5.70 -0.74
C ARG A 78 5.06 4.43 -0.51
N ASN A 79 3.76 4.56 -0.29
CA ASN A 79 2.86 3.46 0.07
C ASN A 79 3.38 2.62 1.26
N MET A 80 4.07 3.27 2.21
CA MET A 80 4.56 2.59 3.41
C MET A 80 3.44 2.49 4.44
N PRO A 81 3.36 1.41 5.24
CA PRO A 81 2.25 1.22 6.17
C PRO A 81 2.06 2.35 7.19
N ASN A 82 3.15 3.01 7.59
CA ASN A 82 3.12 4.16 8.51
C ASN A 82 2.63 5.48 7.88
N GLN A 83 2.12 5.42 6.64
CA GLN A 83 1.50 6.54 5.93
C GLN A 83 -0.01 6.39 5.77
N TYR A 84 -0.58 5.26 6.20
CA TYR A 84 -2.01 4.97 6.07
C TYR A 84 -2.73 5.19 7.39
N PHE A 85 -3.88 5.85 7.32
CA PHE A 85 -4.68 6.18 8.48
C PHE A 85 -6.14 5.80 8.25
N GLU A 86 -6.73 5.17 9.25
CA GLU A 86 -8.16 4.88 9.28
C GLU A 86 -8.88 6.06 9.92
N ARG A 87 -9.69 6.78 9.14
CA ARG A 87 -10.55 7.85 9.65
C ARG A 87 -11.90 7.27 10.02
N ILE A 88 -12.19 7.18 11.32
CA ILE A 88 -13.45 6.64 11.82
C ILE A 88 -14.39 7.79 12.17
N ILE A 89 -15.20 8.20 11.19
CA ILE A 89 -16.09 9.37 11.31
C ILE A 89 -17.06 9.24 12.50
N ARG A 90 -17.59 8.03 12.75
CA ARG A 90 -18.60 7.78 13.80
C ARG A 90 -18.14 8.21 15.20
N ASN A 91 -16.85 8.02 15.52
CA ASN A 91 -16.29 8.37 16.83
C ASN A 91 -15.21 9.46 16.73
N GLY A 92 -15.05 10.09 15.56
CA GLY A 92 -14.07 11.15 15.33
C GLY A 92 -12.61 10.71 15.47
N THR A 93 -12.29 9.42 15.56
CA THR A 93 -10.91 8.99 15.74
C THR A 93 -10.18 8.88 14.40
N ILE A 94 -8.89 9.17 14.41
CA ILE A 94 -7.98 8.84 13.31
C ILE A 94 -7.00 7.82 13.86
N ARG A 95 -6.88 6.67 13.20
CA ARG A 95 -6.12 5.54 13.71
C ARG A 95 -5.03 5.10 12.76
N GLN A 96 -4.00 4.51 13.32
CA GLN A 96 -2.97 3.81 12.57
C GLN A 96 -2.54 2.58 13.36
N ASN A 97 -2.60 1.39 12.75
CA ASN A 97 -2.22 0.13 13.38
C ASN A 97 -2.94 -0.09 14.74
N GLY A 98 -4.25 0.22 14.79
CA GLY A 98 -5.07 0.08 16.00
C GLY A 98 -4.88 1.15 17.09
N GLN A 99 -3.89 2.04 16.97
CA GLN A 99 -3.66 3.16 17.89
C GLN A 99 -4.36 4.43 17.40
N CYS A 100 -4.71 5.32 18.34
CA CYS A 100 -5.39 6.58 18.06
C CYS A 100 -4.42 7.76 18.03
N LEU A 101 -4.58 8.65 17.05
CA LEU A 101 -3.95 9.97 17.07
C LEU A 101 -4.52 10.78 18.24
N THR A 102 -3.64 11.18 19.14
CA THR A 102 -3.95 11.77 20.44
C THR A 102 -3.29 13.14 20.53
N GLN A 103 -4.05 14.16 20.91
CA GLN A 103 -3.49 15.44 21.29
C GLN A 103 -2.77 15.30 22.64
N THR A 104 -1.47 15.57 22.64
CA THR A 104 -0.60 15.58 23.83
C THR A 104 0.13 16.92 23.88
N GLY A 105 -0.43 17.87 24.65
CA GLY A 105 -0.03 19.26 24.61
C GLY A 105 -0.29 19.88 23.23
N SER A 106 0.76 20.42 22.60
CA SER A 106 0.72 20.96 21.23
C SER A 106 1.24 19.98 20.17
N ASN A 107 1.38 18.70 20.51
CA ASN A 107 1.81 17.63 19.61
C ASN A 107 0.67 16.63 19.36
N ILE A 108 0.86 15.81 18.32
CA ILE A 108 0.00 14.69 17.99
C ILE A 108 0.84 13.42 18.12
N THR A 109 0.45 12.53 19.04
CA THR A 109 1.12 11.26 19.31
C THR A 109 0.19 10.08 19.01
N LEU A 110 0.77 8.92 18.69
CA LEU A 110 0.01 7.68 18.67
C LEU A 110 -0.02 7.04 20.04
N GLU A 111 -1.24 6.85 20.56
CA GLU A 111 -1.46 6.23 21.86
C GLU A 111 -2.58 5.20 21.77
N SER A 112 -2.73 4.38 22.80
CA SER A 112 -3.86 3.46 22.92
C SER A 112 -5.18 4.23 22.86
N CYS A 113 -6.18 3.70 22.17
CA CYS A 113 -7.49 4.32 22.09
C CYS A 113 -8.21 4.23 23.45
N THR A 114 -8.46 5.38 24.08
CA THR A 114 -9.13 5.53 25.38
C THR A 114 -10.57 6.00 25.25
N GLY A 115 -10.92 6.62 24.12
CA GLY A 115 -12.23 7.27 23.94
C GLY A 115 -12.29 8.68 24.52
N ASN A 116 -11.16 9.23 24.96
CA ASN A 116 -11.08 10.61 25.44
C ASN A 116 -11.22 11.62 24.30
N ARG A 117 -11.76 12.81 24.61
CA ARG A 117 -12.00 13.89 23.65
C ARG A 117 -10.74 14.38 22.92
N ASN A 118 -9.56 14.24 23.52
CA ASN A 118 -8.29 14.60 22.88
C ASN A 118 -7.85 13.61 21.78
N GLN A 119 -8.58 12.50 21.61
CA GLN A 119 -8.41 11.55 20.49
C GLN A 119 -9.49 11.72 19.41
N GLU A 120 -10.42 12.66 19.61
CA GLU A 120 -11.45 12.99 18.64
C GLU A 120 -11.03 14.22 17.82
N TRP A 121 -11.21 14.10 16.51
CA TRP A 121 -10.89 15.10 15.51
C TRP A 121 -12.15 15.44 14.72
N TYR A 122 -12.29 16.71 14.35
CA TYR A 122 -13.38 17.18 13.52
C TYR A 122 -12.88 18.14 12.46
N SER A 123 -13.56 18.15 11.33
CA SER A 123 -13.30 19.10 10.25
C SER A 123 -13.95 20.45 10.58
N ASP A 124 -13.17 21.53 10.47
CA ASP A 124 -13.62 22.93 10.57
C ASP A 124 -13.24 23.64 9.27
N GLY A 125 -14.11 23.53 8.27
CA GLY A 125 -13.78 23.86 6.89
C GLY A 125 -12.63 22.99 6.38
N LYS A 126 -11.53 23.61 5.95
CA LYS A 126 -10.31 22.92 5.51
C LYS A 126 -9.38 22.51 6.66
N ARG A 127 -9.73 22.83 7.91
CA ARG A 127 -8.92 22.53 9.09
C ARG A 127 -9.34 21.20 9.71
N LEU A 128 -8.40 20.56 10.38
CA LEU A 128 -8.66 19.39 11.23
C LEU A 128 -8.33 19.75 12.67
N CYS A 129 -9.32 19.77 13.55
CA CYS A 129 -9.18 20.28 14.91
C CYS A 129 -9.53 19.23 15.95
N SER A 130 -8.89 19.30 17.11
CA SER A 130 -9.17 18.40 18.24
C SER A 130 -10.43 18.83 18.97
N ARG A 131 -11.23 17.87 19.44
CA ARG A 131 -12.35 18.12 20.36
C ARG A 131 -11.93 18.22 21.83
N SER A 132 -10.63 18.21 22.13
CA SER A 132 -10.15 18.48 23.49
C SER A 132 -10.60 19.85 23.99
N ALA A 133 -10.53 20.07 25.30
CA ALA A 133 -10.84 21.37 25.91
C ALA A 133 -9.97 22.52 25.36
N ASN A 134 -8.78 22.21 24.82
CA ASN A 134 -7.85 23.19 24.26
C ASN A 134 -8.08 23.45 22.76
N ALA A 135 -9.02 22.75 22.12
CA ALA A 135 -9.53 22.95 20.76
C ALA A 135 -8.52 23.47 19.72
N GLN A 136 -7.35 22.82 19.64
CA GLN A 136 -6.30 23.21 18.71
C GLN A 136 -6.45 22.51 17.35
N CYS A 137 -6.02 23.18 16.29
CA CYS A 137 -6.07 22.69 14.92
C CYS A 137 -4.69 22.23 14.44
N TRP A 138 -4.69 21.25 13.55
CA TRP A 138 -3.49 20.77 12.88
C TRP A 138 -2.89 21.92 12.07
N SER A 139 -1.60 22.13 12.26
CA SER A 139 -0.80 23.13 11.57
C SER A 139 0.47 22.46 11.06
N VAL A 140 0.71 22.60 9.77
CA VAL A 140 1.92 22.09 9.12
C VAL A 140 3.05 23.09 9.31
N GLY A 141 4.25 22.59 9.62
CA GLY A 141 5.47 23.40 9.61
C GLY A 141 6.70 22.58 9.25
N GLN A 142 7.88 23.18 9.37
CA GLN A 142 9.16 22.56 8.98
C GLN A 142 9.44 21.19 9.64
N HIS A 143 8.84 20.91 10.79
CA HIS A 143 9.10 19.71 11.59
C HIS A 143 7.96 18.68 11.53
N GLY A 144 6.99 18.85 10.62
CA GLY A 144 5.82 17.97 10.50
C GLY A 144 4.53 18.67 10.93
N VAL A 145 3.64 17.91 11.57
CA VAL A 145 2.32 18.41 11.99
C VAL A 145 2.32 18.68 13.49
N ARG A 146 1.92 19.89 13.86
CA ARG A 146 1.73 20.31 15.26
C ARG A 146 0.32 20.84 15.47
N LEU A 147 -0.02 21.13 16.72
CA LEU A 147 -1.30 21.73 17.08
C LEU A 147 -1.09 23.19 17.46
N GLN A 148 -1.93 24.06 16.90
CA GLN A 148 -1.95 25.49 17.20
C GLN A 148 -3.39 25.95 17.43
N PRO A 149 -3.62 27.06 18.16
CA PRO A 149 -4.92 27.70 18.18
C PRO A 149 -5.42 27.96 16.75
N ARG A 150 -6.74 27.87 16.55
CA ARG A 150 -7.36 28.15 15.25
C ARG A 150 -6.95 29.55 14.75
N ASN A 151 -6.50 29.61 13.50
CA ASN A 151 -6.17 30.85 12.81
C ASN A 151 -6.43 30.72 11.30
N ASP A 152 -6.26 31.81 10.55
CA ASP A 152 -6.44 31.85 9.09
C ASP A 152 -5.16 31.54 8.30
N SER A 153 -4.18 30.90 8.96
CA SER A 153 -2.93 30.53 8.33
C SER A 153 -3.15 29.38 7.34
N PRO A 154 -2.59 29.44 6.11
CA PRO A 154 -2.70 28.36 5.13
C PRO A 154 -2.11 27.03 5.62
N GLU A 155 -1.20 27.09 6.60
CA GLU A 155 -0.62 25.93 7.29
C GLU A 155 -1.68 25.07 8.01
N GLN A 156 -2.86 25.62 8.32
CA GLN A 156 -3.97 24.88 8.92
C GLN A 156 -4.94 24.26 7.89
N GLU A 157 -4.78 24.55 6.59
CA GLU A 157 -5.59 23.95 5.52
C GLU A 157 -5.09 22.53 5.17
N VAL A 158 -5.28 21.59 6.09
CA VAL A 158 -4.78 20.20 5.98
C VAL A 158 -5.76 19.23 5.33
N LEU A 159 -6.99 19.64 5.08
CA LEU A 159 -8.00 18.86 4.35
C LEU A 159 -8.11 19.42 2.93
N ARG A 160 -8.09 18.52 1.93
CA ARG A 160 -8.25 18.83 0.51
C ARG A 160 -9.17 17.82 -0.16
#